data_AF-A0A8S3S2C3-F1
#
_entry.id   AF-A0A8S3S2C3-F1
#
_cell.length_a   1.000
_cell.length_b   1.000
_cell.length_c   1.000
_cell.angle_alpha   90.00
_cell.angle_beta   90.00
_cell.angle_gamma   90.00
#
_symmetry.space_group_name_H-M   'P 1'
#
loop_
_entity.id
_entity.type
_entity.pdbx_description
1 polymer ?
#
loop_
_entity_poly.entity_id
_entity_poly.type
_entity_poly.pdbx_seq_one_letter_code
_entity_poly.pdbx_strand_id
1 'polypeptide(L)'
;MEPVGYNNMKKLVEYMPRLLRRVSAKVKKPIVILLDSLDQLSAKDDSYLLNWLPTVLPSNLRMIVSTLPREHKILDTLKKLFPDTTNFVEVPSLPDKTCFEIIDKYLAKRKSCHTNSKNKLVSAFRKCPGPLFLKLILNEAVKWNSYTPIIEVVLKDSVQGAINLLFENMEKKFGQVLISHALGYITVAEYGISDLEWEDVLSCDDEVLDDIYRYHDPPVDGIVQMPPVLLARIRYDLKEYIVERRSFGKTTLNWYHRQFTETAHERYATGSAGNKLHKVLAQYFIANDGIKGTLHFTDEEKQ
;
A
#
# COMPACT_ATOMS: atom_id res chain seq x y z
N MET A 1 16.60 4.81 -30.50
CA MET A 1 16.51 6.16 -29.88
C MET A 1 15.59 6.04 -28.70
N GLU A 2 16.13 6.25 -27.50
CA GLU A 2 15.30 6.53 -26.34
C GLU A 2 14.39 7.73 -26.64
N PRO A 3 13.15 7.76 -26.15
CA PRO A 3 12.25 8.86 -26.45
C PRO A 3 12.79 10.15 -25.80
N VAL A 4 13.34 11.07 -26.60
CA VAL A 4 13.95 12.34 -26.14
C VAL A 4 12.90 13.39 -25.67
N GLY A 5 11.70 12.96 -25.26
CA GLY A 5 10.50 13.79 -25.31
C GLY A 5 9.57 13.79 -24.10
N TYR A 6 9.88 13.15 -22.97
CA TYR A 6 8.96 13.09 -21.82
C TYR A 6 9.46 13.84 -20.58
N ASN A 7 10.52 14.64 -20.68
CA ASN A 7 11.12 15.33 -19.53
C ASN A 7 10.17 16.36 -18.88
N ASN A 8 9.08 16.75 -19.56
CA ASN A 8 8.02 17.56 -18.97
C ASN A 8 6.65 17.26 -19.63
N MET A 9 5.58 17.64 -18.93
CA MET A 9 4.20 17.38 -19.36
C MET A 9 3.87 17.92 -20.75
N LYS A 10 4.37 19.12 -21.10
CA LYS A 10 4.14 19.73 -22.42
C LYS A 10 4.68 18.85 -23.55
N LYS A 11 5.93 18.41 -23.44
CA LYS A 11 6.54 17.54 -24.45
C LYS A 11 5.85 16.17 -24.50
N LEU A 12 5.41 15.64 -23.35
CA LEU A 12 4.63 14.40 -23.29
C LEU A 12 3.35 14.51 -24.14
N VAL A 13 2.56 15.57 -23.95
CA VAL A 13 1.31 15.82 -24.68
C VAL A 13 1.57 15.93 -26.20
N GLU A 14 2.63 16.61 -26.61
CA GLU A 14 3.00 16.74 -28.03
C GLU A 14 3.52 15.44 -28.64
N TYR A 15 4.25 14.64 -27.87
CA TYR A 15 4.93 13.44 -28.35
C TYR A 15 4.03 12.20 -28.35
N MET A 16 3.15 12.05 -27.37
CA MET A 16 2.32 10.85 -27.18
C MET A 16 1.53 10.47 -28.45
N PRO A 17 0.81 11.38 -29.14
CA PRO A 17 0.08 11.03 -30.36
C PRO A 17 1.02 10.58 -31.50
N ARG A 18 2.21 11.21 -31.61
CA ARG A 18 3.22 10.85 -32.62
C ARG A 18 3.77 9.46 -32.36
N LEU A 19 4.01 9.12 -31.10
CA LEU A 19 4.44 7.80 -30.68
C LEU A 19 3.39 6.75 -31.05
N LEU A 20 2.13 6.95 -30.65
CA LEU A 20 1.04 6.01 -30.94
C LEU A 20 0.88 5.77 -32.45
N ARG A 21 0.99 6.82 -33.28
CA ARG A 21 0.95 6.70 -34.75
C ARG A 21 2.12 5.89 -35.29
N ARG A 22 3.35 6.13 -34.80
CA ARG A 22 4.54 5.37 -35.22
C ARG A 22 4.44 3.90 -34.83
N VAL A 23 3.97 3.61 -33.61
CA VAL A 23 3.75 2.24 -33.13
C VAL A 23 2.69 1.55 -33.98
N SER A 24 1.56 2.22 -34.24
CA SER A 24 0.49 1.72 -35.11
C SER A 24 0.98 1.40 -36.54
N ALA A 25 1.81 2.27 -37.13
CA ALA A 25 2.36 2.03 -38.48
C ALA A 25 3.33 0.85 -38.54
N LYS A 26 4.13 0.65 -37.48
CA LYS A 26 5.12 -0.43 -37.40
C LYS A 26 4.48 -1.77 -37.03
N VAL A 27 3.49 -1.76 -36.14
CA VAL A 27 2.82 -2.94 -35.62
C VAL A 27 1.42 -3.00 -36.22
N LYS A 28 1.24 -3.79 -37.28
CA LYS A 28 -0.07 -3.95 -37.96
C LYS A 28 -1.09 -4.79 -37.20
N LYS A 29 -0.73 -5.36 -36.04
CA LYS A 29 -1.62 -6.14 -35.18
C LYS A 29 -2.44 -5.21 -34.26
N PRO A 30 -3.59 -5.67 -33.72
CA PRO A 30 -4.32 -4.96 -32.69
C PRO A 30 -3.45 -4.76 -31.43
N ILE A 31 -3.45 -3.55 -30.89
CA ILE A 31 -2.75 -3.18 -29.66
C ILE A 31 -3.77 -2.67 -28.65
N VAL A 32 -3.69 -3.17 -27.41
CA VAL A 32 -4.50 -2.69 -26.29
C VAL A 32 -3.56 -2.14 -25.23
N ILE A 33 -3.80 -0.89 -24.82
CA ILE A 33 -3.11 -0.23 -23.71
C ILE A 33 -4.06 -0.23 -22.51
N LEU A 34 -3.62 -0.79 -21.38
CA LEU A 34 -4.35 -0.76 -20.12
C LEU A 34 -3.64 0.25 -19.21
N LEU A 35 -4.35 1.31 -18.81
CA LEU A 35 -3.89 2.25 -17.79
C LEU A 35 -4.71 2.02 -16.53
N ASP A 36 -4.08 1.39 -15.54
CA ASP A 36 -4.73 1.09 -14.28
C ASP A 36 -4.66 2.29 -13.32
N SER A 37 -5.78 2.56 -12.66
CA SER A 37 -5.94 3.49 -11.54
C SER A 37 -5.42 4.90 -11.82
N LEU A 38 -6.08 5.63 -12.73
CA LEU A 38 -5.75 7.05 -13.00
C LEU A 38 -5.84 7.94 -11.75
N ASP A 39 -6.68 7.58 -10.78
CA ASP A 39 -6.79 8.26 -9.50
C ASP A 39 -5.56 8.14 -8.61
N GLN A 40 -4.60 7.26 -8.93
CA GLN A 40 -3.32 7.14 -8.22
C GLN A 40 -2.21 8.02 -8.82
N LEU A 41 -2.48 8.74 -9.91
CA LEU A 41 -1.53 9.72 -10.44
C LEU A 41 -1.30 10.84 -9.43
N SER A 42 -0.12 11.46 -9.45
CA SER A 42 0.15 12.63 -8.61
C SER A 42 -0.57 13.86 -9.16
N ALA A 43 -1.06 14.74 -8.29
CA ALA A 43 -1.65 16.02 -8.67
C ALA A 43 -0.70 16.99 -9.41
N LYS A 44 0.60 16.67 -9.49
CA LYS A 44 1.60 17.44 -10.23
C LYS A 44 1.22 17.57 -11.70
N ASP A 45 1.59 18.70 -12.31
CA ASP A 45 1.39 19.01 -13.72
C ASP A 45 -0.08 18.91 -14.20
N ASP A 46 -1.04 19.16 -13.31
CA ASP A 46 -2.49 19.08 -13.59
C ASP A 46 -2.92 17.74 -14.22
N SER A 47 -2.31 16.63 -13.78
CA SER A 47 -2.49 15.31 -14.36
C SER A 47 -3.97 14.85 -14.43
N TYR A 48 -4.80 15.28 -13.47
CA TYR A 48 -6.22 14.95 -13.39
C TYR A 48 -7.10 15.68 -14.42
N LEU A 49 -6.59 16.72 -15.09
CA LEU A 49 -7.27 17.34 -16.24
C LEU A 49 -7.17 16.47 -17.49
N LEU A 50 -6.32 15.44 -17.48
CA LEU A 50 -6.17 14.46 -18.56
C LEU A 50 -5.83 15.07 -19.93
N ASN A 51 -5.26 16.28 -19.95
CA ASN A 51 -4.80 16.94 -21.19
C ASN A 51 -3.73 16.13 -21.93
N TRP A 52 -3.03 15.25 -21.22
CA TRP A 52 -2.03 14.32 -21.75
C TRP A 52 -2.64 13.07 -22.38
N LEU A 53 -3.92 12.76 -22.09
CA LEU A 53 -4.60 11.56 -22.58
C LEU A 53 -5.07 11.78 -24.02
N PRO A 54 -4.60 10.97 -24.99
CA PRO A 54 -4.96 11.16 -26.39
C PRO A 54 -6.45 10.89 -26.64
N THR A 55 -7.15 11.84 -27.27
CA THR A 55 -8.57 11.69 -27.64
C THR A 55 -8.77 10.97 -28.97
N VAL A 56 -7.73 10.92 -29.81
CA VAL A 56 -7.75 10.25 -31.12
C VAL A 56 -6.71 9.13 -31.13
N LEU A 57 -7.17 7.91 -31.31
CA LEU A 57 -6.32 6.71 -31.38
C LEU A 57 -6.30 6.14 -32.81
N PRO A 58 -5.18 5.56 -33.27
CA PRO A 58 -5.13 4.81 -34.51
C PRO A 58 -6.11 3.62 -34.55
N SER A 59 -6.53 3.18 -35.74
CA SER A 59 -7.58 2.17 -35.91
C SER A 59 -7.27 0.81 -35.26
N ASN A 60 -5.99 0.41 -35.24
CA ASN A 60 -5.52 -0.83 -34.62
C ASN A 60 -5.16 -0.68 -33.14
N LEU A 61 -5.44 0.47 -32.52
CA LEU A 61 -5.13 0.74 -31.12
C LEU A 61 -6.41 0.97 -30.31
N ARG A 62 -6.45 0.40 -29.12
CA ARG A 62 -7.48 0.62 -28.10
C ARG A 62 -6.82 0.93 -26.78
N MET A 63 -7.47 1.78 -25.98
CA MET A 63 -7.02 2.13 -24.64
C MET A 63 -8.16 1.88 -23.67
N ILE A 64 -7.86 1.23 -22.55
CA ILE A 64 -8.78 1.02 -21.44
C ILE A 64 -8.16 1.70 -20.23
N VAL A 65 -8.94 2.54 -19.58
CA VAL A 65 -8.53 3.27 -18.37
C VAL A 65 -9.44 2.88 -17.22
N SER A 66 -8.90 2.72 -16.02
CA SER A 66 -9.69 2.55 -14.80
C SER A 66 -9.52 3.78 -13.89
N THR A 67 -10.60 4.16 -13.20
CA THR A 67 -10.60 5.25 -12.22
C THR A 67 -11.72 5.01 -11.21
N LEU A 68 -11.52 5.49 -9.98
CA LEU A 68 -12.61 5.60 -9.01
C LEU A 68 -13.56 6.75 -9.38
N PRO A 69 -14.88 6.61 -9.18
CA PRO A 69 -15.88 7.57 -9.67
C PRO A 69 -15.89 8.91 -8.91
N ARG A 70 -15.41 8.93 -7.66
CA ARG A 70 -15.44 10.10 -6.77
C ARG A 70 -14.08 10.75 -6.55
N GLU A 71 -13.01 10.15 -7.06
CA GLU A 71 -11.64 10.64 -6.85
C GLU A 71 -11.26 11.71 -7.88
N HIS A 72 -10.77 12.85 -7.38
CA HIS A 72 -10.16 13.94 -8.15
C HIS A 72 -10.96 14.47 -9.36
N LYS A 73 -12.27 14.20 -9.45
CA LYS A 73 -13.15 14.55 -10.60
C LYS A 73 -12.65 14.02 -11.96
N ILE A 74 -11.89 12.93 -11.95
CA ILE A 74 -11.32 12.32 -13.17
C ILE A 74 -12.44 11.81 -14.07
N LEU A 75 -13.44 11.13 -13.51
CA LEU A 75 -14.57 10.60 -14.27
C LEU A 75 -15.37 11.71 -14.97
N ASP A 76 -15.61 12.84 -14.30
CA ASP A 76 -16.31 13.99 -14.88
C ASP A 76 -15.52 14.60 -16.04
N THR A 77 -14.19 14.64 -15.90
CA THR A 77 -13.27 15.10 -16.95
C THR A 77 -13.28 14.14 -18.14
N LEU A 78 -13.23 12.82 -17.90
CA LEU A 78 -13.35 11.82 -18.96
C LEU A 78 -14.67 11.94 -19.72
N LYS A 79 -15.79 12.12 -19.03
CA LYS A 79 -17.12 12.30 -19.66
C LYS A 79 -17.19 13.57 -20.52
N LYS A 80 -16.45 14.62 -20.18
CA LYS A 80 -16.33 15.84 -21.01
C LYS A 80 -15.47 15.61 -22.25
N LEU A 81 -14.36 14.87 -22.11
CA LEU A 81 -13.45 14.57 -23.21
C LEU A 81 -14.02 13.54 -24.20
N PHE A 82 -14.80 12.58 -23.69
CA PHE A 82 -15.41 11.49 -24.45
C PHE A 82 -16.93 11.46 -24.19
N PRO A 83 -17.73 12.17 -25.00
CA PRO A 83 -19.18 12.30 -24.76
C PRO A 83 -19.98 11.01 -24.97
N ASP A 84 -19.43 10.06 -25.72
CA ASP A 84 -20.09 8.78 -26.01
C ASP A 84 -20.09 7.88 -24.78
N THR A 85 -21.29 7.64 -24.25
CA THR A 85 -21.54 6.88 -23.02
C THR A 85 -21.24 5.39 -23.17
N THR A 86 -21.18 4.86 -24.40
CA THR A 86 -20.86 3.44 -24.64
C THR A 86 -19.41 3.10 -24.28
N ASN A 87 -18.55 4.10 -24.14
CA ASN A 87 -17.15 3.94 -23.72
C ASN A 87 -16.97 3.77 -22.20
N PHE A 88 -18.05 3.90 -21.42
CA PHE A 88 -18.00 3.80 -19.96
C PHE A 88 -18.67 2.53 -19.48
N VAL A 89 -17.93 1.73 -18.72
CA VAL A 89 -18.42 0.52 -18.06
C VAL A 89 -18.27 0.71 -16.56
N GLU A 90 -19.41 0.75 -15.86
CA GLU A 90 -19.41 0.77 -14.40
C GLU A 90 -19.18 -0.64 -13.86
N VAL A 91 -18.24 -0.77 -12.93
CA VAL A 91 -18.00 -2.01 -12.19
C VAL A 91 -18.78 -1.94 -10.88
N PRO A 92 -19.87 -2.71 -10.72
CA PRO A 92 -20.68 -2.66 -9.51
C PRO A 92 -19.93 -3.28 -8.32
N SER A 93 -20.40 -2.93 -7.12
CA SER A 93 -19.98 -3.61 -5.89
C SER A 93 -20.24 -5.12 -5.96
N LEU A 94 -19.45 -5.86 -5.19
CA LEU A 94 -19.52 -7.32 -5.20
C LEU A 94 -20.91 -7.80 -4.70
N PRO A 95 -21.64 -8.62 -5.48
CA PRO A 95 -22.97 -9.10 -5.09
C PRO A 95 -22.95 -9.96 -3.82
N ASP A 96 -24.02 -9.88 -3.02
CA ASP A 96 -24.20 -10.67 -1.80
C ASP A 96 -23.97 -12.17 -2.04
N LYS A 97 -24.58 -12.74 -3.10
CA LYS A 97 -24.44 -14.16 -3.45
C LYS A 97 -22.98 -14.58 -3.63
N THR A 98 -22.22 -13.78 -4.38
CA THR A 98 -20.79 -14.03 -4.62
C THR A 98 -20.00 -13.91 -3.33
N CYS A 99 -20.35 -12.97 -2.44
CA CYS A 99 -19.74 -12.84 -1.13
C CYS A 99 -19.93 -14.11 -0.28
N PHE A 100 -21.15 -14.64 -0.19
CA PHE A 100 -21.41 -15.90 0.53
C PHE A 100 -20.55 -17.05 0.00
N GLU A 101 -20.49 -17.21 -1.33
CA GLU A 101 -19.67 -18.24 -1.96
C GLU A 101 -18.17 -18.08 -1.67
N ILE A 102 -17.66 -16.83 -1.62
CA ILE A 102 -16.28 -16.54 -1.26
C ILE A 102 -16.01 -16.88 0.20
N ILE A 103 -16.89 -16.44 1.13
CA ILE A 103 -16.75 -16.71 2.56
C ILE A 103 -16.72 -18.23 2.80
N ASP A 104 -17.64 -18.98 2.20
CA ASP A 104 -17.72 -20.43 2.37
C ASP A 104 -16.47 -21.13 1.84
N LYS A 105 -16.03 -20.81 0.63
CA LYS A 105 -14.81 -21.40 0.04
C LYS A 105 -13.56 -21.03 0.83
N TYR A 106 -13.46 -19.78 1.30
CA TYR A 106 -12.29 -19.29 2.04
C TYR A 106 -12.14 -19.97 3.40
N LEU A 107 -13.24 -20.06 4.17
CA LEU A 107 -13.26 -20.69 5.48
C LEU A 107 -13.06 -22.22 5.39
N ALA A 108 -13.69 -22.87 4.41
CA ALA A 108 -13.51 -24.31 4.17
C ALA A 108 -12.04 -24.66 3.90
N LYS A 109 -11.33 -23.86 3.10
CA LYS A 109 -9.91 -24.06 2.80
C LYS A 109 -9.01 -23.96 4.04
N ARG A 110 -9.37 -23.11 5.00
CA ARG A 110 -8.60 -22.86 6.24
C ARG A 110 -9.01 -23.77 7.40
N LYS A 111 -9.97 -24.69 7.21
CA LYS A 111 -10.56 -25.55 8.26
C LYS A 111 -11.12 -24.77 9.46
N SER A 112 -11.47 -23.50 9.27
CA SER A 112 -12.10 -22.67 10.30
C SER A 112 -13.62 -22.72 10.07
N CYS A 113 -14.37 -23.27 11.01
CA CYS A 113 -15.81 -23.55 10.81
C CYS A 113 -16.63 -23.08 12.01
N HIS A 114 -17.09 -21.82 11.96
CA HIS A 114 -18.05 -21.29 12.92
C HIS A 114 -19.23 -20.66 12.17
N THR A 115 -20.35 -21.40 12.11
CA THR A 115 -21.59 -20.96 11.43
C THR A 115 -22.08 -19.60 11.94
N ASN A 116 -21.99 -19.36 13.26
CA ASN A 116 -22.40 -18.09 13.85
C ASN A 116 -21.47 -16.92 13.48
N SER A 117 -20.19 -17.20 13.22
CA SER A 117 -19.21 -16.21 12.76
C SER A 117 -19.46 -15.77 11.32
N LYS A 118 -20.05 -16.63 10.48
CA LYS A 118 -20.41 -16.30 9.08
C LYS A 118 -21.43 -15.18 9.00
N ASN A 119 -22.49 -15.23 9.81
CA ASN A 119 -23.53 -14.20 9.81
C ASN A 119 -22.97 -12.82 10.18
N LYS A 120 -21.97 -12.78 11.09
CA LYS A 120 -21.29 -11.55 11.47
C LYS A 120 -20.38 -11.01 10.36
N LEU A 121 -19.71 -11.88 9.60
CA LEU A 121 -18.91 -11.48 8.44
C LEU A 121 -19.79 -10.89 7.32
N VAL A 122 -20.92 -11.54 7.05
CA VAL A 122 -21.88 -11.07 6.04
C VAL A 122 -22.49 -9.73 6.44
N SER A 123 -22.87 -9.56 7.71
CA SER A 123 -23.43 -8.29 8.18
C SER A 123 -22.40 -7.15 8.17
N ALA A 124 -21.13 -7.44 8.46
CA ALA A 124 -20.04 -6.47 8.31
C ALA A 124 -19.82 -6.12 6.82
N PHE A 125 -19.75 -7.12 5.94
CA PHE A 125 -19.55 -6.91 4.51
C PHE A 125 -20.65 -6.06 3.87
N ARG A 126 -21.91 -6.24 4.27
CA ARG A 126 -23.02 -5.40 3.78
C ARG A 126 -22.83 -3.91 4.07
N LYS A 127 -22.07 -3.54 5.09
CA LYS A 127 -21.73 -2.13 5.38
C LYS A 127 -20.66 -1.59 4.44
N CYS A 128 -19.75 -2.44 3.97
CA CYS A 128 -18.66 -2.08 3.07
C CYS A 128 -18.43 -3.20 2.02
N PRO A 129 -19.17 -3.19 0.89
CA PRO A 129 -19.19 -4.30 -0.07
C PRO A 129 -17.99 -4.29 -1.04
N GLY A 130 -16.79 -4.09 -0.49
CA GLY A 130 -15.53 -4.05 -1.24
C GLY A 130 -14.74 -5.36 -1.12
N PRO A 131 -14.11 -5.87 -2.20
CA PRO A 131 -13.28 -7.08 -2.14
C PRO A 131 -12.12 -7.00 -1.14
N LEU A 132 -11.49 -5.81 -1.02
CA LEU A 132 -10.43 -5.59 -0.03
C LEU A 132 -10.95 -5.73 1.41
N PHE A 133 -12.09 -5.12 1.71
CA PHE A 133 -12.71 -5.24 3.03
C PHE A 133 -13.04 -6.69 3.35
N LEU A 134 -13.62 -7.43 2.40
CA LEU A 134 -13.91 -8.85 2.54
C LEU A 134 -12.65 -9.66 2.86
N LYS A 135 -11.53 -9.41 2.14
CA LYS A 135 -10.25 -10.07 2.42
C LYS A 135 -9.77 -9.78 3.84
N LEU A 136 -9.84 -8.52 4.30
CA LEU A 136 -9.38 -8.12 5.63
C LEU A 136 -10.17 -8.81 6.75
N ILE A 137 -11.51 -8.78 6.67
CA ILE A 137 -12.36 -9.42 7.70
C ILE A 137 -12.22 -10.95 7.68
N LEU A 138 -11.98 -11.56 6.52
CA LEU A 138 -11.72 -12.99 6.41
C LEU A 138 -10.37 -13.39 7.01
N ASN A 139 -9.32 -12.59 6.77
CA ASN A 139 -8.02 -12.81 7.38
C ASN A 139 -8.05 -12.66 8.90
N GLU A 140 -8.89 -11.76 9.41
CA GLU A 140 -9.13 -11.66 10.85
C GLU A 140 -9.96 -12.85 11.37
N ALA A 141 -10.98 -13.28 10.64
CA ALA A 141 -11.83 -14.41 11.04
C ALA A 141 -11.08 -15.73 11.18
N VAL A 142 -10.06 -15.96 10.34
CA VAL A 142 -9.24 -17.18 10.40
C VAL A 142 -8.44 -17.27 11.71
N LYS A 143 -8.23 -16.16 12.42
CA LYS A 143 -7.54 -16.13 13.71
C LYS A 143 -8.46 -16.44 14.89
N TRP A 144 -9.77 -16.48 14.68
CA TRP A 144 -10.71 -16.75 15.77
C TRP A 144 -10.66 -18.22 16.17
N ASN A 145 -10.60 -18.45 17.48
CA ASN A 145 -10.68 -19.78 18.05
C ASN A 145 -12.15 -20.23 18.13
N SER A 146 -12.36 -21.53 18.19
CA SER A 146 -13.71 -22.11 18.24
C SER A 146 -14.52 -21.74 19.47
N TYR A 147 -13.83 -21.38 20.54
CA TYR A 147 -14.40 -20.98 21.81
C TYR A 147 -14.46 -19.45 21.98
N THR A 148 -14.01 -18.65 21.00
CA THR A 148 -14.11 -17.19 21.08
C THR A 148 -15.59 -16.78 21.03
N PRO A 149 -16.13 -16.14 22.08
CA PRO A 149 -17.50 -15.67 22.09
C PRO A 149 -17.73 -14.64 20.98
N ILE A 150 -18.87 -14.72 20.29
CA ILE A 150 -19.23 -13.80 19.19
C ILE A 150 -19.25 -12.34 19.65
N ILE A 151 -19.51 -12.09 20.93
CA ILE A 151 -19.54 -10.75 21.53
C ILE A 151 -18.15 -10.12 21.53
N GLU A 152 -17.10 -10.91 21.71
CA GLU A 152 -15.70 -10.44 21.75
C GLU A 152 -15.11 -10.21 20.35
N VAL A 153 -15.75 -10.75 19.31
CA VAL A 153 -15.32 -10.55 17.92
C VAL A 153 -15.54 -9.11 17.48
N VAL A 154 -14.49 -8.31 17.33
CA VAL A 154 -14.58 -6.95 16.81
C VAL A 154 -14.33 -6.94 15.32
N LEU A 155 -15.38 -6.66 14.53
CA LEU A 155 -15.24 -6.31 13.12
C LEU A 155 -15.54 -4.83 12.94
N LYS A 156 -14.65 -4.15 12.22
CA LYS A 156 -14.85 -2.76 11.83
C LYS A 156 -15.82 -2.70 10.65
N ASP A 157 -16.35 -1.54 10.34
CA ASP A 157 -17.36 -1.31 9.30
C ASP A 157 -16.83 -0.58 8.05
N SER A 158 -15.53 -0.28 8.03
CA SER A 158 -14.84 0.38 6.92
C SER A 158 -13.50 -0.31 6.62
N VAL A 159 -13.00 -0.12 5.38
CA VAL A 159 -11.66 -0.60 4.97
C VAL A 159 -10.58 0.00 5.88
N GLN A 160 -10.58 1.31 6.06
CA GLN A 160 -9.63 2.02 6.93
C GLN A 160 -9.70 1.51 8.37
N GLY A 161 -10.90 1.29 8.92
CA GLY A 161 -11.07 0.71 10.25
C GLY A 161 -10.46 -0.70 10.34
N ALA A 162 -10.71 -1.56 9.35
CA ALA A 162 -10.16 -2.92 9.32
C ALA A 162 -8.63 -2.93 9.18
N ILE A 163 -8.05 -2.00 8.39
CA ILE A 163 -6.59 -1.82 8.30
C ILE A 163 -6.03 -1.34 9.64
N ASN A 164 -6.68 -0.37 10.31
CA ASN A 164 -6.29 0.07 11.64
C ASN A 164 -6.32 -1.06 12.67
N LEU A 165 -7.33 -1.93 12.64
CA LEU A 165 -7.39 -3.11 13.52
C LEU A 165 -6.23 -4.07 13.25
N LEU A 166 -5.86 -4.29 11.98
CA LEU A 166 -4.69 -5.08 11.62
C LEU A 166 -3.41 -4.48 12.21
N PHE A 167 -3.23 -3.16 12.07
CA PHE A 167 -2.09 -2.44 12.62
C PHE A 167 -2.03 -2.49 14.15
N GLU A 168 -3.15 -2.25 14.84
CA GLU A 168 -3.28 -2.41 16.30
C GLU A 168 -2.87 -3.81 16.77
N ASN A 169 -3.29 -4.85 16.04
CA ASN A 169 -2.93 -6.23 16.36
C ASN A 169 -1.43 -6.51 16.16
N MET A 170 -0.79 -5.85 15.20
CA MET A 170 0.66 -5.92 15.02
C MET A 170 1.41 -5.18 16.12
N GLU A 171 0.97 -3.97 16.48
CA GLU A 171 1.53 -3.18 17.58
C GLU A 171 1.48 -3.97 18.90
N LYS A 172 0.36 -4.61 19.21
CA LYS A 172 0.23 -5.49 20.39
C LYS A 172 1.18 -6.68 20.37
N LYS A 173 1.53 -7.18 19.19
CA LYS A 173 2.37 -8.39 19.03
C LYS A 173 3.86 -8.09 19.07
N PHE A 174 4.28 -6.97 18.49
CA PHE A 174 5.70 -6.66 18.27
C PHE A 174 6.19 -5.42 19.02
N GLY A 175 5.30 -4.62 19.60
CA GLY A 175 5.62 -3.32 20.19
C GLY A 175 5.07 -2.19 19.33
N GLN A 176 4.52 -1.17 20.00
CA GLN A 176 3.91 -0.03 19.31
C GLN A 176 4.95 0.82 18.58
N VAL A 177 6.09 1.11 19.23
CA VAL A 177 7.17 1.94 18.67
C VAL A 177 7.79 1.28 17.45
N LEU A 178 8.15 0.00 17.56
CA LEU A 178 8.70 -0.76 16.44
C LEU A 178 7.75 -0.79 15.23
N ILE A 179 6.47 -1.09 15.44
CA ILE A 179 5.51 -1.19 14.32
C ILE A 179 5.20 0.18 13.72
N SER A 180 5.03 1.22 14.54
CA SER A 180 4.74 2.56 14.01
C SER A 180 5.86 3.06 13.11
N HIS A 181 7.12 2.84 13.49
CA HIS A 181 8.27 3.26 12.68
C HIS A 181 8.49 2.34 11.49
N ALA A 182 8.43 1.01 11.67
CA ALA A 182 8.63 0.07 10.59
C ALA A 182 7.59 0.24 9.46
N LEU A 183 6.31 0.42 9.79
CA LEU A 183 5.26 0.69 8.80
C LEU A 183 5.31 2.14 8.30
N GLY A 184 5.72 3.07 9.15
CA GLY A 184 5.97 4.47 8.80
C GLY A 184 7.02 4.60 7.69
N TYR A 185 8.16 3.91 7.81
CA TYR A 185 9.22 3.93 6.80
C TYR A 185 8.78 3.37 5.44
N ILE A 186 8.00 2.28 5.42
CA ILE A 186 7.40 1.77 4.18
C ILE A 186 6.48 2.82 3.54
N THR A 187 5.81 3.63 4.37
CA THR A 187 4.82 4.62 3.92
C THR A 187 5.46 5.90 3.40
N VAL A 188 6.52 6.39 4.06
CA VAL A 188 7.17 7.67 3.71
C VAL A 188 8.23 7.54 2.61
N ALA A 189 8.67 6.33 2.28
CA ALA A 189 9.64 6.08 1.23
C ALA A 189 9.02 6.30 -0.17
N GLU A 190 9.53 7.29 -0.92
CA GLU A 190 8.95 7.74 -2.20
C GLU A 190 8.84 6.64 -3.26
N TYR A 191 9.83 5.76 -3.34
CA TYR A 191 9.89 4.67 -4.33
C TYR A 191 9.81 3.28 -3.68
N GLY A 192 9.27 3.24 -2.47
CA GLY A 192 9.37 2.10 -1.56
C GLY A 192 10.75 1.96 -0.95
N ILE A 193 10.88 0.99 -0.05
CA ILE A 193 12.10 0.72 0.72
C ILE A 193 12.56 -0.71 0.49
N SER A 194 13.83 -0.96 0.17
CA SER A 194 14.34 -2.34 0.06
C SER A 194 14.44 -3.01 1.43
N ASP A 195 14.54 -4.34 1.46
CA ASP A 195 14.73 -5.09 2.71
C ASP A 195 15.94 -4.59 3.53
N LEU A 196 17.06 -4.34 2.86
CA LEU A 196 18.28 -3.83 3.49
C LEU A 196 18.08 -2.39 3.99
N GLU A 197 17.51 -1.52 3.16
CA GLU A 197 17.24 -0.14 3.59
C GLU A 197 16.26 -0.09 4.77
N TRP A 198 15.31 -1.03 4.84
CA TRP A 198 14.36 -1.11 5.94
C TRP A 198 15.02 -1.55 7.24
N GLU A 199 15.92 -2.55 7.18
CA GLU A 199 16.73 -2.99 8.31
C GLU A 199 17.69 -1.90 8.79
N ASP A 200 18.41 -1.27 7.87
CA ASP A 200 19.41 -0.25 8.19
C ASP A 200 18.76 1.01 8.80
N VAL A 201 17.65 1.48 8.24
CA VAL A 201 16.96 2.68 8.74
C VAL A 201 16.40 2.45 10.14
N LEU A 202 15.84 1.27 10.41
CA LEU A 202 15.40 0.89 11.76
C LEU A 202 16.58 0.77 12.73
N SER A 203 17.76 0.38 12.23
CA SER A 203 19.00 0.34 13.00
C SER A 203 19.60 1.74 13.27
N CYS A 204 19.09 2.78 12.62
CA CYS A 204 19.49 4.17 12.85
C CYS A 204 18.48 4.92 13.73
N ASP A 205 17.46 4.25 14.25
CA ASP A 205 16.37 4.87 15.01
C ASP A 205 16.48 4.54 16.50
N ASP A 206 16.97 5.51 17.26
CA ASP A 206 17.25 5.35 18.70
C ASP A 206 16.01 4.92 19.51
N GLU A 207 14.81 5.40 19.16
CA GLU A 207 13.58 5.01 19.87
C GLU A 207 13.21 3.55 19.59
N VAL A 208 13.45 3.07 18.37
CA VAL A 208 13.22 1.66 18.02
C VAL A 208 14.21 0.76 18.75
N LEU A 209 15.49 1.15 18.77
CA LEU A 209 16.53 0.36 19.41
C LEU A 209 16.37 0.34 20.94
N ASP A 210 15.98 1.45 21.56
CA ASP A 210 15.62 1.51 22.98
C ASP A 210 14.44 0.57 23.30
N ASP A 211 13.38 0.59 22.49
CA ASP A 211 12.20 -0.26 22.70
C ASP A 211 12.53 -1.76 22.56
N ILE A 212 13.38 -2.13 21.59
CA ILE A 212 13.79 -3.52 21.36
C ILE A 212 14.66 -4.03 22.50
N TYR A 213 15.69 -3.26 22.88
CA TYR A 213 16.70 -3.69 23.86
C TYR A 213 16.37 -3.29 25.31
N ARG A 214 15.14 -2.82 25.58
CA ARG A 214 14.70 -2.40 26.92
C ARG A 214 14.96 -3.43 28.02
N TYR A 215 14.82 -4.72 27.70
CA TYR A 215 14.92 -5.82 28.68
C TYR A 215 16.08 -6.79 28.42
N HIS A 216 16.90 -6.55 27.40
CA HIS A 216 18.02 -7.43 27.08
C HIS A 216 19.10 -6.68 26.31
N ASP A 217 20.35 -7.06 26.53
CA ASP A 217 21.47 -6.48 25.81
C ASP A 217 21.51 -6.99 24.35
N PRO A 218 22.08 -6.18 23.43
CA PRO A 218 22.42 -6.63 22.09
C PRO A 218 23.27 -7.90 22.12
N PRO A 219 23.06 -8.84 21.17
CA PRO A 219 23.75 -10.13 21.18
C PRO A 219 25.26 -10.01 20.90
N VAL A 220 25.72 -8.89 20.36
CA VAL A 220 27.12 -8.64 20.02
C VAL A 220 27.56 -7.34 20.67
N ASP A 221 28.57 -7.41 21.52
CA ASP A 221 29.13 -6.25 22.20
C ASP A 221 29.58 -5.17 21.21
N GLY A 222 29.15 -3.93 21.45
CA GLY A 222 29.51 -2.78 20.62
C GLY A 222 28.78 -2.68 19.27
N ILE A 223 27.87 -3.60 18.96
CA ILE A 223 27.04 -3.54 17.75
C ILE A 223 25.57 -3.55 18.17
N VAL A 224 24.87 -2.46 17.88
CA VAL A 224 23.43 -2.33 18.14
C VAL A 224 22.73 -2.06 16.83
N GLN A 225 21.84 -2.97 16.45
CA GLN A 225 21.12 -2.92 15.17
C GLN A 225 19.79 -3.63 15.29
N MET A 226 18.90 -3.41 14.32
CA MET A 226 17.61 -4.09 14.24
C MET A 226 17.83 -5.62 14.13
N PRO A 227 17.26 -6.45 15.04
CA PRO A 227 17.41 -7.90 14.95
C PRO A 227 16.77 -8.45 13.65
N PRO A 228 17.53 -9.10 12.74
CA PRO A 228 17.00 -9.52 11.44
C PRO A 228 15.83 -10.51 11.56
N VAL A 229 15.86 -11.37 12.58
CA VAL A 229 14.79 -12.35 12.85
C VAL A 229 13.48 -11.66 13.23
N LEU A 230 13.54 -10.56 13.98
CA LEU A 230 12.36 -9.80 14.37
C LEU A 230 11.74 -9.12 13.15
N LEU A 231 12.56 -8.49 12.31
CA LEU A 231 12.13 -7.86 11.07
C LEU A 231 11.52 -8.86 10.09
N ALA A 232 12.12 -10.04 9.94
CA ALA A 232 11.61 -11.11 9.10
C ALA A 232 10.22 -11.61 9.54
N ARG A 233 9.94 -11.63 10.86
CA ARG A 233 8.61 -11.97 11.40
C ARG A 233 7.56 -10.90 11.06
N ILE A 234 7.93 -9.63 11.14
CA ILE A 234 7.05 -8.51 10.73
C ILE A 234 6.76 -8.62 9.23
N ARG A 235 7.79 -8.82 8.39
CA ARG A 235 7.64 -9.04 6.94
C ARG A 235 6.68 -10.19 6.63
N TYR A 236 6.85 -11.31 7.34
CA TYR A 236 6.00 -12.49 7.14
C TYR A 236 4.52 -12.22 7.43
N ASP A 237 4.22 -11.44 8.47
CA ASP A 237 2.85 -11.05 8.82
C ASP A 237 2.27 -10.02 7.83
N LEU A 238 3.12 -9.20 7.20
CA LEU A 238 2.74 -8.20 6.19
C LEU A 238 2.61 -8.74 4.77
N LYS A 239 3.09 -9.95 4.48
CA LYS A 239 3.28 -10.48 3.11
C LYS A 239 2.07 -10.38 2.17
N GLU A 240 0.84 -10.35 2.71
CA GLU A 240 -0.39 -10.24 1.92
C GLU A 240 -0.84 -8.80 1.65
N TYR A 241 -0.13 -7.82 2.22
CA TYR A 241 -0.45 -6.39 2.26
C TYR A 241 0.67 -5.50 1.72
N ILE A 242 1.85 -6.06 1.49
CA ILE A 242 2.96 -5.41 0.79
C ILE A 242 3.23 -6.13 -0.54
N VAL A 243 3.82 -5.39 -1.48
CA VAL A 243 4.24 -5.90 -2.79
C VAL A 243 5.67 -5.46 -3.08
N GLU A 244 6.39 -6.32 -3.77
CA GLU A 244 7.71 -6.03 -4.31
C GLU A 244 7.58 -5.32 -5.66
N ARG A 245 8.25 -4.18 -5.81
CA ARG A 245 8.33 -3.41 -7.05
C ARG A 245 9.80 -3.22 -7.43
N ARG A 246 10.09 -3.12 -8.73
CA ARG A 246 11.42 -2.73 -9.19
C ARG A 246 11.49 -1.21 -9.30
N SER A 247 12.42 -0.61 -8.57
CA SER A 247 12.72 0.82 -8.67
C SER A 247 14.24 1.02 -8.71
N PHE A 248 14.72 1.82 -9.66
CA PHE A 248 16.15 2.12 -9.85
C PHE A 248 17.09 0.88 -9.81
N GLY A 249 16.63 -0.25 -10.36
CA GLY A 249 17.41 -1.50 -10.39
C GLY A 249 17.40 -2.31 -9.09
N LYS A 250 16.74 -1.83 -8.03
CA LYS A 250 16.53 -2.55 -6.77
C LYS A 250 15.08 -3.05 -6.65
N THR A 251 14.88 -4.05 -5.81
CA THR A 251 13.54 -4.49 -5.39
C THR A 251 13.17 -3.76 -4.11
N THR A 252 12.04 -3.04 -4.13
CA THR A 252 11.55 -2.25 -3.01
C THR A 252 10.16 -2.71 -2.57
N LEU A 253 9.88 -2.54 -1.28
CA LEU A 253 8.63 -2.85 -0.63
C LEU A 253 7.71 -1.64 -0.70
N ASN A 254 6.48 -1.90 -1.10
CA ASN A 254 5.43 -0.91 -1.20
C ASN A 254 4.13 -1.49 -0.67
N TRP A 255 3.21 -0.64 -0.22
CA TRP A 255 1.86 -1.07 0.08
C TRP A 255 1.17 -1.63 -1.18
N TYR A 256 0.49 -2.76 -1.02
CA TYR A 256 -0.28 -3.41 -2.08
C TYR A 256 -1.40 -2.52 -2.63
N HIS A 257 -2.04 -1.73 -1.77
CA HIS A 257 -3.24 -0.97 -2.12
C HIS A 257 -3.22 0.42 -1.48
N ARG A 258 -3.72 1.43 -2.21
CA ARG A 258 -3.76 2.85 -1.80
C ARG A 258 -4.30 3.05 -0.38
N GLN A 259 -5.40 2.37 -0.02
CA GLN A 259 -5.98 2.42 1.32
C GLN A 259 -5.01 2.05 2.45
N PHE A 260 -4.03 1.16 2.22
CA PHE A 260 -2.98 0.90 3.20
C PHE A 260 -2.04 2.08 3.34
N THR A 261 -1.59 2.67 2.22
CA THR A 261 -0.77 3.88 2.21
C THR A 261 -1.46 5.01 2.96
N GLU A 262 -2.72 5.29 2.65
CA GLU A 262 -3.50 6.38 3.28
C GLU A 262 -3.69 6.13 4.78
N THR A 263 -4.09 4.92 5.17
CA THR A 263 -4.32 4.58 6.59
C THR A 263 -3.01 4.62 7.38
N ALA A 264 -1.93 4.07 6.82
CA ALA A 264 -0.61 4.09 7.47
C ALA A 264 -0.04 5.51 7.55
N HIS A 265 -0.28 6.34 6.53
CA HIS A 265 0.17 7.72 6.51
C HIS A 265 -0.54 8.52 7.61
N GLU A 266 -1.86 8.43 7.68
CA GLU A 266 -2.65 9.10 8.71
C GLU A 266 -2.22 8.67 10.12
N ARG A 267 -2.01 7.36 10.33
CA ARG A 267 -1.67 6.78 11.64
C ARG A 267 -0.23 7.05 12.08
N TYR A 268 0.74 7.00 11.17
CA TYR A 268 2.17 6.96 11.53
C TYR A 268 3.01 8.09 10.93
N ALA A 269 2.56 8.73 9.87
CA ALA A 269 3.37 9.69 9.10
C ALA A 269 2.82 11.13 9.12
N THR A 270 1.94 11.48 10.07
CA THR A 270 1.43 12.84 10.24
C THR A 270 2.19 13.61 11.32
N GLY A 271 2.22 14.94 11.20
CA GLY A 271 2.76 15.84 12.24
C GLY A 271 4.24 15.60 12.58
N SER A 272 4.55 15.62 13.88
CA SER A 272 5.91 15.41 14.39
C SER A 272 6.44 14.00 14.12
N ALA A 273 5.57 12.98 14.16
CA ALA A 273 5.95 11.60 13.86
C ALA A 273 6.45 11.46 12.42
N GLY A 274 5.69 12.00 11.45
CA GLY A 274 6.12 12.02 10.05
C GLY A 274 7.44 12.75 9.83
N ASN A 275 7.60 13.93 10.45
CA ASN A 275 8.85 14.69 10.37
C ASN A 275 10.05 13.91 10.92
N LYS A 276 9.85 13.14 12.00
CA LYS A 276 10.89 12.30 12.57
C LYS A 276 11.30 11.19 11.60
N LEU A 277 10.33 10.45 11.05
CA LEU A 277 10.59 9.39 10.06
C LEU A 277 11.35 9.95 8.85
N HIS A 278 10.91 11.08 8.30
CA HIS A 278 11.61 11.72 7.18
C HIS A 278 13.04 12.15 7.55
N LYS A 279 13.26 12.64 8.78
CA LYS A 279 14.60 13.03 9.25
C LYS A 279 15.55 11.85 9.31
N VAL A 280 15.14 10.74 9.92
CA VAL A 280 15.98 9.53 10.02
C VAL A 280 16.25 8.95 8.63
N LEU A 281 15.23 8.87 7.78
CA LEU A 281 15.37 8.38 6.41
C LEU A 281 16.33 9.27 5.59
N ALA A 282 16.24 10.59 5.72
CA ALA A 282 17.15 11.51 5.06
C ALA A 282 18.59 11.38 5.57
N GLN A 283 18.79 11.24 6.89
CA GLN A 283 20.11 11.01 7.48
C GLN A 283 20.73 9.71 6.93
N TYR A 284 19.94 8.64 6.84
CA TYR A 284 20.37 7.37 6.24
C TYR A 284 20.86 7.54 4.81
N PHE A 285 20.07 8.18 3.94
CA PHE A 285 20.46 8.34 2.53
C PHE A 285 21.57 9.36 2.29
N ILE A 286 21.83 10.28 3.23
CA ILE A 286 22.96 11.24 3.14
C ILE A 286 24.28 10.58 3.57
N ALA A 287 24.23 9.58 4.45
CA ALA A 287 25.43 8.93 4.97
C ALA A 287 26.09 8.04 3.89
N ASN A 288 27.16 8.55 3.27
CA ASN A 288 27.90 7.83 2.22
C ASN A 288 28.71 6.62 2.73
N ASP A 289 29.11 6.59 4.00
CA ASP A 289 30.02 5.57 4.59
C ASP A 289 29.39 4.77 5.74
N GLY A 290 28.05 4.72 5.78
CA GLY A 290 27.28 4.11 6.87
C GLY A 290 27.14 5.03 8.09
N ILE A 291 26.01 4.91 8.80
CA ILE A 291 25.77 5.69 10.02
C ILE A 291 26.41 4.95 11.19
N LYS A 292 27.39 5.59 11.84
CA LYS A 292 27.84 5.23 13.18
C LYS A 292 27.30 6.29 14.14
N GLY A 293 26.21 5.97 14.82
CA GLY A 293 25.60 6.83 15.83
C GLY A 293 26.01 6.39 17.24
N THR A 294 26.07 7.34 18.16
CA THR A 294 26.03 7.03 19.59
C THR A 294 24.56 6.91 19.98
N LEU A 295 24.16 5.75 20.49
CA LEU A 295 22.79 5.57 20.98
C LEU A 295 22.58 6.39 22.24
N HIS A 296 21.56 7.24 22.19
CA HIS A 296 21.09 7.98 23.36
C HIS A 296 19.84 7.30 23.89
N PHE A 297 20.02 6.42 24.87
CA PHE A 297 18.90 5.85 25.63
C PHE A 297 18.21 6.97 26.41
N THR A 298 16.88 6.98 26.43
CA THR A 298 16.12 7.90 27.28
C THR A 298 16.31 7.48 28.73
N ASP A 299 16.80 8.41 29.56
CA ASP A 299 16.93 8.23 31.00
C ASP A 299 15.54 8.17 31.68
N GLU A 300 14.83 7.05 31.54
CA GLU A 300 13.68 6.72 32.41
C GLU A 300 14.06 5.54 33.31
N GLU A 301 14.45 5.92 34.53
CA GLU A 301 14.47 5.17 35.79
C GLU A 301 14.66 3.64 35.66
N LYS A 302 15.93 3.22 35.60
CA LYS A 302 16.34 1.92 36.16
C LYS A 302 16.07 1.94 37.68
N GLN A 303 14.89 1.47 38.08
CA GLN A 303 14.62 0.92 39.41
C GLN A 303 14.27 -0.57 39.31
#